data_AF-A0AAN6YLJ9-F1
#
_entry.id   AF-A0AAN6YLJ9-F1
#
_cell.length_a   1.000
_cell.length_b   1.000
_cell.length_c   1.000
_cell.angle_alpha   90.00
_cell.angle_beta   90.00
_cell.angle_gamma   90.00
#
_symmetry.space_group_name_H-M   'P 1'
#
loop_
_entity.id
_entity.type
_entity.pdbx_description
1 polymer ?
#
loop_
_entity_poly.entity_id
_entity_poly.type
_entity_poly.pdbx_seq_one_letter_code
_entity_poly.pdbx_strand_id
1 'polypeptide(L)' 'MWFSKTSVYLLLFAAVSQAQYTGPCSVSNCGASGKVCPRGYLCVAWPSWEPALRQGCTCSYG' A
#
# COMPACT_ATOMS: atom_id res chain seq x y z
N MET A 1 42.83 -4.97 -22.27
CA MET A 1 42.21 -5.53 -21.04
C MET A 1 40.93 -4.74 -20.79
N TRP A 2 39.80 -5.27 -21.25
CA TRP A 2 38.51 -4.57 -21.42
C TRP A 2 37.46 -5.20 -20.51
N PHE A 3 37.74 -5.28 -19.22
CA PHE A 3 36.77 -5.73 -18.20
C PHE A 3 37.17 -4.93 -16.96
N SER A 4 36.34 -4.07 -16.39
CA SER A 4 35.40 -4.54 -15.38
C SER A 4 34.60 -3.33 -14.84
N LYS A 5 33.70 -2.74 -15.64
CA LYS A 5 32.78 -1.67 -15.16
C LYS A 5 31.32 -2.08 -15.14
N THR A 6 30.99 -3.29 -15.60
CA THR A 6 29.61 -3.75 -15.86
C THR A 6 28.99 -4.59 -14.74
N SER A 7 29.76 -5.01 -13.72
CA SER A 7 29.29 -5.99 -12.71
C SER A 7 28.40 -5.44 -11.59
N VAL A 8 28.28 -4.12 -11.43
CA VAL A 8 27.57 -3.55 -10.26
C VAL A 8 26.10 -3.24 -10.54
N TYR A 9 25.69 -3.17 -11.81
CA TYR A 9 24.32 -2.77 -12.18
C TYR A 9 23.27 -3.91 -12.14
N LEU A 10 23.68 -5.17 -12.03
CA LEU A 10 22.80 -6.33 -12.24
C LEU A 10 22.12 -6.90 -10.98
N LEU A 11 22.38 -6.36 -9.79
CA LEU A 11 21.90 -6.98 -8.53
C LEU A 11 20.98 -6.09 -7.67
N LEU A 12 20.60 -4.89 -8.12
CA LEU A 12 19.87 -3.92 -7.28
C LEU A 12 18.38 -3.74 -7.62
N PHE A 13 17.78 -4.63 -8.41
CA PHE A 13 16.32 -4.70 -8.47
C PHE A 13 15.80 -5.44 -7.23
N ALA A 14 15.90 -4.79 -6.08
CA ALA A 14 15.16 -5.19 -4.88
C ALA A 14 13.67 -5.20 -5.26
N ALA A 15 13.08 -6.40 -5.33
CA ALA A 15 11.65 -6.57 -5.50
C ALA A 15 10.96 -5.90 -4.30
N VAL A 16 10.45 -4.69 -4.50
CA VAL A 16 9.59 -4.03 -3.51
C VAL A 16 8.28 -4.81 -3.51
N SER A 17 8.21 -5.86 -2.69
CA SER A 17 6.94 -6.49 -2.37
C SER A 17 6.16 -5.48 -1.54
N GLN A 18 5.43 -4.58 -2.22
CA GLN A 18 4.40 -3.78 -1.58
C GLN A 18 3.43 -4.78 -0.97
N ALA A 19 3.54 -5.02 0.33
CA ALA A 19 2.64 -5.91 1.04
C ALA A 19 1.24 -5.35 0.82
N GLN A 20 0.42 -6.12 0.09
CA GLN A 20 -0.97 -5.77 -0.13
C GLN A 20 -1.60 -5.50 1.23
N TYR A 21 -2.29 -4.38 1.37
CA TYR A 21 -2.93 -4.09 2.64
C TYR A 21 -4.06 -5.08 2.88
N THR A 22 -3.88 -5.95 3.88
CA THR A 22 -4.85 -6.97 4.32
C THR A 22 -5.52 -6.61 5.64
N GLY A 23 -5.27 -5.41 6.18
CA GLY A 23 -5.87 -4.95 7.43
C GLY A 23 -7.38 -4.71 7.29
N PRO A 24 -8.09 -4.56 8.42
CA PRO A 24 -9.53 -4.27 8.39
C PRO A 24 -9.82 -2.92 7.71
N CYS A 25 -10.84 -2.89 6.85
CA CYS A 25 -11.51 -1.66 6.42
C CYS A 25 -12.79 -1.48 7.24
N SER A 26 -12.65 -1.28 8.55
CA SER A 26 -13.80 -1.02 9.42
C SER A 26 -13.84 0.45 9.83
N VAL A 27 -15.04 1.02 9.95
CA VAL A 27 -15.21 2.41 10.43
C VAL A 27 -14.65 2.64 11.84
N SER A 28 -14.56 1.60 12.66
CA SER A 28 -13.95 1.66 14.00
C SER A 28 -12.45 1.34 14.02
N ASN A 29 -11.87 0.89 12.89
CA ASN A 29 -10.47 0.54 12.76
C ASN A 29 -10.05 0.58 11.29
N CYS A 30 -9.88 1.79 10.75
CA CYS A 30 -9.69 2.04 9.33
C CYS A 30 -8.22 2.32 8.99
N GLY A 31 -7.70 1.59 8.00
CA GLY A 31 -6.35 1.76 7.49
C GLY A 31 -5.27 1.24 8.43
N ALA A 32 -4.00 1.29 7.98
CA ALA A 32 -2.87 0.74 8.71
C ALA A 32 -2.65 1.37 10.09
N SER A 33 -3.10 2.62 10.27
CA SER A 33 -3.04 3.31 11.55
C SER A 33 -4.23 3.01 12.47
N GLY A 34 -5.19 2.17 12.06
CA GLY A 34 -6.35 1.77 12.87
C GLY A 34 -7.24 2.94 13.30
N LYS A 35 -7.49 3.91 12.40
CA LYS A 35 -8.20 5.14 12.74
C LYS A 35 -9.71 4.90 12.84
N VAL A 36 -10.37 5.51 13.82
CA VAL A 36 -11.83 5.55 13.88
C VAL A 36 -12.32 6.64 12.93
N CYS A 37 -13.16 6.28 11.96
CA CYS A 37 -13.76 7.24 11.05
C CYS A 37 -14.82 8.08 11.77
N PRO A 38 -14.85 9.41 11.53
CA PRO A 38 -15.88 10.28 12.10
C PRO A 38 -17.29 9.86 11.62
N ARG A 39 -18.33 10.28 12.35
CA ARG A 39 -19.72 9.98 11.97
C ARG A 39 -20.01 10.54 10.57
N GLY A 40 -20.63 9.72 9.72
CA GLY A 40 -20.93 10.05 8.32
C GLY A 40 -19.81 9.70 7.33
N TYR A 41 -18.66 9.22 7.79
CA TYR A 41 -17.58 8.76 6.93
C TYR A 41 -17.62 7.24 6.75
N LEU A 42 -17.21 6.80 5.58
CA LEU A 42 -17.03 5.40 5.22
C LEU A 42 -15.55 5.06 5.23
N CYS A 43 -15.21 3.85 5.69
CA CYS A 43 -13.87 3.32 5.51
C CYS A 43 -13.79 2.64 4.14
N VAL A 44 -13.09 3.24 3.19
CA VAL A 44 -13.02 2.79 1.80
C VAL A 44 -11.61 2.39 1.41
N ALA A 45 -11.50 1.49 0.43
CA ALA A 45 -10.23 1.07 -0.12
C ALA A 45 -9.49 2.25 -0.78
N TRP A 46 -8.18 2.34 -0.56
CA TRP A 46 -7.34 3.43 -1.09
C TRP A 46 -5.99 2.91 -1.63
N PRO A 47 -5.44 3.51 -2.70
CA PRO A 47 -6.03 4.56 -3.56
C PRO A 47 -7.02 4.02 -4.59
N SER A 48 -7.09 2.70 -4.77
CA SER A 48 -7.95 2.04 -5.74
C SER A 48 -8.83 0.98 -5.09
N TRP A 49 -9.97 0.69 -5.73
CA TRP A 49 -10.85 -0.41 -5.36
C TRP A 49 -10.35 -1.76 -5.87
N GLU A 50 -9.42 -1.81 -6.82
CA GLU A 50 -8.83 -3.05 -7.29
C GLU A 50 -7.98 -3.70 -6.20
N PRO A 51 -8.26 -4.96 -5.80
CA PRO A 51 -7.54 -5.63 -4.71
C PRO A 51 -6.03 -5.57 -4.88
N ALA A 52 -5.54 -5.74 -6.13
CA ALA A 52 -4.12 -5.73 -6.50
C ALA A 52 -3.41 -4.38 -6.35
N LEU A 53 -4.18 -3.29 -6.25
CA LEU A 53 -3.67 -1.92 -6.16
C LEU A 53 -3.99 -1.28 -4.80
N ARG A 54 -4.61 -2.04 -3.87
CA ARG A 54 -4.97 -1.56 -2.55
C ARG A 54 -3.75 -1.48 -1.65
N GLN A 55 -3.42 -0.26 -1.28
CA GLN A 55 -2.37 0.04 -0.31
C GLN A 55 -2.92 0.23 1.11
N GLY A 56 -4.24 0.38 1.25
CA GLY A 56 -4.84 0.74 2.53
C GLY A 56 -6.35 0.85 2.48
N CYS A 57 -6.89 1.28 3.62
CA CYS A 57 -8.19 1.92 3.69
C CYS A 57 -8.02 3.33 4.23
N THR A 58 -8.91 4.23 3.83
CA THR A 58 -8.98 5.59 4.37
C THR A 58 -10.43 5.95 4.70
N CYS A 59 -10.61 6.91 5.60
CA CYS A 59 -11.92 7.47 5.86
C CYS A 59 -12.25 8.47 4.75
N SER A 60 -13.29 8.18 3.97
CA SER A 60 -13.81 9.07 2.94
C SER A 60 -15.22 9.48 3.31
N TYR A 61 -15.60 10.70 2.93
CA TYR A 61 -16.99 11.13 3.01
C TYR A 61 -17.79 10.40 1.93
N GLY A 62 -18.98 9.91 2.29
CA GLY A 62 -19.92 9.22 1.39
C GLY A 62 -20.94 10.16 0.79
#